data_AF-A0A2W7BUE8-F1
#
_entry.id   AF-A0A2W7BUE8-F1
#
_cell.length_a   1.000
_cell.length_b   1.000
_cell.length_c   1.000
_cell.angle_alpha   90.00
_cell.angle_beta   90.00
_cell.angle_gamma   90.00
#
_symmetry.space_group_name_H-M   'P 1'
#
loop_
_entity.id
_entity.type
_entity.pdbx_description
1 polymer ?
#
loop_
_entity_poly.entity_id
_entity_poly.type
_entity_poly.pdbx_seq_one_letter_code
_entity_poly.pdbx_strand_id
1 'polypeptide(L)'
;MKNPTKFFSQLRPLRVLLSIFFAVILIFSNSVPALAAKTSSLTKGTVQLDKIEQKTQEAIDSPTTSLKEIEKKGEGGINEIQGTADREKMIRSKDTEPPIVKQAEKALNKMDKK
;
A
#
# COMPACT_ATOMS: atom_id res chain seq x y z
N MET A 1 21.75 9.76 54.47
CA MET A 1 21.61 9.53 53.00
C MET A 1 20.68 8.34 52.78
N LYS A 2 19.58 8.49 52.03
CA LYS A 2 18.65 7.39 51.73
C LYS A 2 19.34 6.41 50.77
N ASN A 3 19.43 5.14 51.16
CA ASN A 3 20.13 4.11 50.39
C ASN A 3 19.49 3.95 48.99
N PRO A 4 20.23 4.19 47.89
CA PRO A 4 19.68 4.19 46.53
C PRO A 4 19.08 2.82 46.14
N THR A 5 19.59 1.75 46.73
CA THR A 5 19.13 0.37 46.53
C THR A 5 17.67 0.15 46.97
N LYS A 6 17.20 0.84 48.02
CA LYS A 6 15.79 0.74 48.46
C LYS A 6 14.84 1.44 47.48
N PHE A 7 15.28 2.54 46.87
CA PHE A 7 14.52 3.27 45.86
C PHE A 7 14.35 2.44 44.57
N PHE A 8 15.42 1.83 44.07
CA PHE A 8 15.35 0.93 42.91
C PHE A 8 14.54 -0.35 43.19
N SER A 9 14.53 -0.85 44.44
CA SER A 9 13.71 -2.00 44.83
C SER A 9 12.20 -1.71 44.77
N GLN A 10 11.77 -0.48 45.09
CA GLN A 10 10.37 -0.06 45.01
C GLN A 10 9.88 0.15 43.56
N LEU A 11 10.80 0.32 42.61
CA LEU A 11 10.50 0.48 41.17
C LEU A 11 10.36 -0.85 40.42
N ARG A 12 10.75 -1.98 41.02
CA ARG A 12 10.60 -3.33 40.43
C ARG A 12 9.15 -3.69 40.06
N PRO A 13 8.14 -3.53 40.93
CA PRO A 13 6.75 -3.81 40.55
C PRO A 13 6.25 -2.91 39.42
N LEU A 14 6.66 -1.64 39.40
CA LEU A 14 6.30 -0.70 38.34
C LEU A 14 6.85 -1.15 36.97
N ARG A 15 8.08 -1.67 36.93
CA ARG A 15 8.69 -2.22 35.71
C ARG A 15 7.93 -3.42 35.17
N VAL A 16 7.47 -4.32 36.05
CA VAL A 16 6.67 -5.49 35.66
C VAL A 16 5.31 -5.05 35.09
N LEU A 17 4.67 -4.07 35.74
CA LEU A 17 3.38 -3.53 35.30
C LEU A 17 3.48 -2.90 33.90
N LEU A 18 4.50 -2.07 33.67
CA LEU A 18 4.80 -1.49 32.36
C LEU A 18 5.07 -2.56 31.30
N SER A 19 5.82 -3.61 31.65
CA SER A 19 6.12 -4.69 30.72
C SER A 19 4.88 -5.46 30.29
N ILE A 20 3.95 -5.74 31.22
CA ILE A 20 2.66 -6.38 30.91
C ILE A 20 1.81 -5.45 30.06
N PHE A 21 1.75 -4.16 30.39
CA PHE A 21 1.01 -3.15 29.63
C PHE A 21 1.48 -3.07 28.17
N PHE A 22 2.79 -3.01 27.94
CA PHE A 22 3.33 -3.02 26.58
C PHE A 22 3.12 -4.36 25.87
N ALA A 23 3.22 -5.49 26.56
CA ALA A 23 2.91 -6.80 25.97
C ALA A 23 1.45 -6.89 25.51
N VAL A 24 0.51 -6.40 26.32
CA VAL A 24 -0.90 -6.30 25.98
C VAL A 24 -1.10 -5.41 24.75
N ILE A 25 -0.53 -4.20 24.74
CA ILE A 25 -0.61 -3.29 23.57
C ILE A 25 -0.08 -3.96 22.30
N LEU A 26 1.06 -4.66 22.36
CA LEU A 26 1.64 -5.32 21.19
C LEU A 26 0.77 -6.47 20.66
N ILE A 27 0.14 -7.24 21.56
CA ILE A 27 -0.81 -8.30 21.18
C ILE A 27 -2.03 -7.69 20.48
N PHE A 28 -2.60 -6.61 21.03
CA PHE A 28 -3.77 -5.95 20.45
C PHE A 28 -3.43 -5.08 19.22
N SER A 29 -2.20 -4.60 19.08
CA SER A 29 -1.75 -3.79 17.92
C SER A 29 -1.78 -4.57 16.60
N ASN A 30 -1.74 -5.90 16.65
CA ASN A 30 -1.80 -6.76 15.46
C ASN A 30 -3.22 -7.23 15.12
N SER A 31 -4.24 -6.83 15.89
CA SER A 31 -5.61 -7.33 15.72
C SER A 31 -6.45 -6.58 14.68
N VAL A 32 -5.87 -5.61 13.96
CA VAL A 32 -6.59 -4.87 12.89
C VAL A 32 -5.90 -4.92 11.51
N PRO A 33 -5.59 -6.09 10.92
CA PRO A 33 -5.26 -6.14 9.48
C PRO A 33 -6.50 -5.97 8.58
N ALA A 34 -7.72 -6.10 9.13
CA ALA A 34 -8.94 -6.28 8.32
C ALA A 34 -9.76 -5.00 8.06
N LEU A 35 -9.44 -3.85 8.68
CA LEU A 35 -10.22 -2.62 8.47
C LEU A 35 -9.96 -2.00 7.08
N ALA A 36 -8.76 -2.21 6.51
CA ALA A 36 -8.44 -1.78 5.14
C ALA A 36 -9.02 -2.70 4.05
N ALA A 37 -9.28 -3.98 4.38
CA ALA A 37 -9.91 -4.93 3.46
C ALA A 37 -11.41 -4.68 3.29
N LYS A 38 -12.07 -3.98 4.23
CA LYS A 38 -13.52 -3.76 4.21
C LYS A 38 -13.96 -2.68 3.20
N THR A 39 -13.05 -1.80 2.78
CA THR A 39 -13.34 -0.69 1.86
C THR A 39 -12.95 -0.99 0.41
N SER A 40 -12.22 -2.07 0.16
CA SER A 40 -11.83 -2.50 -1.19
C SER A 40 -12.55 -3.80 -1.54
N SER A 41 -13.27 -3.83 -2.66
CA SER A 41 -13.82 -5.10 -3.13
C SER A 41 -12.68 -5.97 -3.63
N LEU A 42 -12.26 -6.95 -2.83
CA LEU A 42 -11.20 -7.91 -3.20
C LEU A 42 -11.45 -8.56 -4.56
N THR A 43 -12.71 -8.72 -4.94
CA THR A 43 -13.17 -9.25 -6.24
C THR A 43 -12.69 -8.42 -7.44
N LYS A 44 -12.45 -7.11 -7.30
CA LYS A 44 -11.94 -6.29 -8.40
C LYS A 44 -10.48 -6.60 -8.73
N GLY A 45 -9.69 -7.05 -7.75
CA GLY A 45 -8.32 -7.49 -7.98
C GLY A 45 -8.27 -8.82 -8.73
N THR A 46 -9.07 -9.80 -8.29
CA THR A 46 -9.12 -11.14 -8.90
C THR A 46 -9.61 -11.09 -10.35
N VAL A 47 -10.69 -10.33 -10.62
CA VAL A 47 -11.22 -10.17 -11.99
C VAL A 47 -10.21 -9.52 -12.95
N GLN A 48 -9.29 -8.69 -12.44
CA GLN A 48 -8.22 -8.10 -13.25
C GLN A 48 -7.09 -9.11 -13.52
N LEU A 49 -6.73 -9.93 -12.53
CA LEU A 49 -5.73 -10.98 -12.66
C LEU A 49 -6.14 -12.03 -13.70
N ASP A 50 -7.37 -12.54 -13.62
CA ASP A 50 -7.87 -13.56 -14.55
C ASP A 50 -7.83 -13.06 -16.00
N LYS A 51 -8.14 -11.78 -16.22
CA LYS A 51 -8.08 -11.14 -17.55
C LYS A 51 -6.64 -10.97 -18.04
N ILE A 52 -5.70 -10.66 -17.16
CA ILE A 52 -4.27 -10.55 -17.50
C ILE A 52 -3.73 -11.92 -17.90
N GLU A 53 -4.08 -12.97 -17.14
CA GLU A 53 -3.69 -14.35 -17.43
C GLU A 53 -4.24 -14.80 -18.79
N GLN A 54 -5.52 -14.57 -19.05
CA GLN A 54 -6.15 -14.90 -20.33
C GLN A 54 -5.45 -14.19 -21.51
N LYS A 55 -5.18 -12.88 -21.39
CA LYS A 55 -4.49 -12.12 -22.44
C LYS A 55 -3.04 -12.53 -22.63
N THR A 56 -2.38 -12.94 -21.54
CA THR A 56 -1.00 -13.45 -21.60
C THR A 56 -0.98 -14.76 -22.38
N GLN A 57 -1.93 -15.65 -22.09
CA GLN A 57 -2.07 -16.91 -22.82
C GLN A 57 -2.39 -16.66 -24.31
N GLU A 58 -3.29 -15.73 -24.61
CA GLU A 58 -3.63 -15.35 -25.99
C GLU A 58 -2.43 -14.75 -26.75
N ALA A 59 -1.57 -13.98 -26.08
CA ALA A 59 -0.34 -13.43 -26.65
C ALA A 59 0.73 -14.51 -26.91
N ILE A 60 0.75 -15.58 -26.11
CA ILE A 60 1.63 -16.74 -26.31
C ILE A 60 1.13 -17.60 -27.48
N ASP A 61 -0.17 -17.89 -27.50
CA ASP A 61 -0.78 -18.80 -28.48
C ASP A 61 -0.91 -18.16 -29.87
N SER A 62 -1.08 -16.84 -29.91
CA SER A 62 -1.27 -16.06 -31.14
C SER A 62 -0.44 -14.77 -31.09
N PRO A 63 0.89 -14.87 -31.31
CA PRO A 63 1.77 -13.72 -31.28
C PRO A 63 1.42 -12.75 -32.42
N THR A 64 1.18 -11.50 -32.04
CA THR A 64 0.87 -10.43 -32.98
C THR A 64 2.09 -10.17 -33.89
N THR A 65 1.96 -10.37 -35.20
CA THR A 65 3.05 -10.18 -36.17
C THR A 65 2.98 -8.85 -36.92
N SER A 66 1.89 -8.10 -36.76
CA SER A 66 1.65 -6.83 -37.44
C SER A 66 1.81 -5.64 -36.50
N LEU A 67 2.65 -4.67 -36.88
CA LEU A 67 2.88 -3.43 -36.13
C LEU A 67 1.59 -2.64 -35.86
N LYS A 68 0.66 -2.63 -36.81
CA LYS A 68 -0.62 -1.91 -36.68
C LYS A 68 -1.53 -2.52 -35.62
N GLU A 69 -1.44 -3.83 -35.44
CA GLU A 69 -2.22 -4.55 -34.44
C GLU A 69 -1.60 -4.39 -33.04
N ILE A 70 -0.27 -4.38 -32.96
CA ILE A 70 0.49 -4.05 -31.75
C ILE A 70 0.14 -2.64 -31.26
N GLU A 71 0.18 -1.65 -32.16
CA GLU A 71 -0.14 -0.26 -31.84
C GLU A 71 -1.58 -0.12 -31.32
N LYS A 72 -2.55 -0.76 -31.99
CA LYS A 72 -3.95 -0.76 -31.57
C LYS A 72 -4.19 -1.45 -30.22
N LYS A 73 -3.50 -2.57 -29.94
CA LYS A 73 -3.59 -3.26 -28.64
C LYS A 73 -2.88 -2.46 -27.52
N GLY A 74 -1.87 -1.66 -27.89
CA GLY A 74 -1.11 -0.79 -26.99
C GLY A 74 -1.75 0.57 -26.66
N GLU A 75 -2.65 1.10 -27.50
CA GLU A 75 -3.32 2.42 -27.28
C GLU A 75 -3.99 2.58 -25.90
N GLY A 76 -4.31 1.46 -25.24
CA GLY A 76 -4.93 1.40 -23.93
C GLY A 76 -4.01 1.64 -22.72
N GLY A 77 -2.70 1.41 -22.81
CA GLY A 77 -1.80 1.56 -21.66
C GLY A 77 -0.35 1.12 -21.89
N ILE A 78 0.33 0.65 -20.85
CA ILE A 78 1.79 0.40 -20.88
C ILE A 78 2.14 -0.80 -21.80
N ASN A 79 1.24 -1.78 -21.89
CA ASN A 79 1.43 -3.00 -22.66
C ASN A 79 0.06 -3.56 -23.12
N GLU A 80 0.05 -4.40 -24.16
CA GLU A 80 -1.13 -5.09 -24.71
C GLU A 80 -1.86 -5.95 -23.65
N ILE A 81 -1.07 -6.59 -22.79
CA ILE A 81 -1.54 -7.50 -21.74
C ILE A 81 -2.23 -6.71 -20.62
N GLN A 82 -1.56 -5.67 -20.09
CA GLN A 82 -2.07 -4.89 -18.97
C GLN A 82 -3.16 -3.89 -19.41
N GLY A 83 -3.17 -3.48 -20.68
CA GLY A 83 -4.19 -2.58 -21.23
C GLY A 83 -4.38 -1.32 -20.40
N THR A 84 -5.63 -0.94 -20.14
CA THR A 84 -5.98 0.26 -19.35
C THR A 84 -6.02 0.02 -17.83
N ALA A 85 -5.45 -1.08 -17.32
CA ALA A 85 -5.46 -1.35 -15.88
C ALA A 85 -4.79 -0.19 -15.11
N ASP A 86 -5.52 0.38 -14.15
CA ASP A 86 -5.07 1.53 -13.34
C ASP A 86 -4.50 2.71 -14.16
N ARG A 87 -4.98 2.88 -15.40
CA ARG A 87 -4.53 3.93 -16.35
C ARG A 87 -4.81 5.35 -15.83
N GLU A 88 -5.78 5.51 -14.94
CA GLU A 88 -6.04 6.76 -14.22
C GLU A 88 -5.10 7.02 -13.03
N LYS A 89 -4.39 5.99 -12.55
CA LYS A 89 -3.42 6.10 -11.46
C LYS A 89 -1.98 6.25 -11.95
N MET A 90 -1.75 6.04 -13.24
CA MET A 90 -0.45 6.24 -13.87
C MET A 90 -0.13 7.72 -14.04
N ILE A 91 1.09 8.12 -13.65
CA ILE A 91 1.63 9.44 -13.94
C ILE A 91 1.85 9.57 -15.45
N ARG A 92 1.27 10.58 -16.06
CA ARG A 92 1.44 10.91 -17.47
C ARG A 92 2.27 12.17 -17.63
N SER A 93 2.85 12.37 -18.81
CA SER A 93 3.64 13.56 -19.13
C SER A 93 2.87 14.89 -18.97
N LYS A 94 1.53 14.85 -18.90
CA LYS A 94 0.66 16.01 -18.63
C LYS A 94 0.38 16.25 -17.15
N ASP A 95 0.71 15.30 -16.29
CA ASP A 95 0.51 15.43 -14.85
C ASP A 95 1.68 16.26 -14.32
N THR A 96 1.41 17.55 -14.12
CA THR A 96 2.39 18.59 -13.78
C THR A 96 3.07 18.35 -12.42
N GLU A 97 2.54 17.47 -11.59
CA GLU A 97 3.02 17.25 -10.23
C GLU A 97 3.03 15.77 -9.83
N PRO A 98 4.19 15.23 -9.42
CA PRO A 98 4.29 13.90 -8.86
C PRO A 98 3.42 13.75 -7.60
N PRO A 99 2.80 12.59 -7.36
CA PRO A 99 2.02 12.31 -6.15
C PRO A 99 2.79 12.55 -4.85
N ILE A 100 4.12 12.45 -4.89
CA ILE A 100 5.02 12.70 -3.76
C ILE A 100 5.01 14.17 -3.36
N VAL A 101 4.95 15.09 -4.33
CA VAL A 101 4.89 16.54 -4.08
C VAL A 101 3.58 16.90 -3.41
N LYS A 102 2.45 16.39 -3.92
CA LYS A 102 1.13 16.59 -3.31
C LYS A 102 1.02 16.02 -1.91
N GLN A 103 1.68 14.89 -1.63
CA GLN A 103 1.73 14.30 -0.29
C GLN A 103 2.60 15.12 0.66
N ALA A 104 3.73 15.65 0.19
CA ALA A 104 4.59 16.55 0.95
C ALA A 104 3.87 17.86 1.29
N GLU A 105 3.20 18.51 0.32
CA GLU A 105 2.39 19.71 0.57
C GLU A 105 1.25 19.47 1.56
N LYS A 106 0.59 18.31 1.46
CA LYS A 106 -0.50 17.95 2.38
C LYS A 106 0.02 17.69 3.80
N ALA A 107 1.24 17.17 3.94
CA ALA A 107 1.90 16.99 5.22
C ALA A 107 2.31 18.34 5.83
N LEU A 108 2.93 19.23 5.04
CA LEU A 108 3.29 20.58 5.48
C LEU A 108 2.07 21.40 5.92
N ASN A 109 1.00 21.43 5.11
CA ASN A 109 -0.24 22.15 5.45
C ASN A 109 -0.91 21.62 6.73
N LYS A 110 -0.70 20.35 7.07
CA LYS A 110 -1.24 19.74 8.30
C LYS A 110 -0.39 20.06 9.53
N MET A 111 0.89 20.39 9.34
CA MET A 111 1.80 20.87 10.37
C MET A 111 1.59 22.36 10.65
N ASP A 112 1.33 23.18 9.62
CA ASP A 112 1.07 24.63 9.76
C ASP A 112 -0.31 24.95 10.36
N LYS A 113 -1.28 24.03 10.26
CA LYS A 113 -2.61 24.18 10.87
C LYS A 113 -2.69 23.79 12.35
N LYS A 114 -1.56 23.57 13.01
CA LYS A 114 -1.46 23.15 14.41
C LYS A 114 -0.71 24.19 15.24
#